data_AF-A0A7H4PNG4-F1
#
_entry.id   AF-A0A7H4PNG4-F1
#
_cell.length_a   1.000
_cell.length_b   1.000
_cell.length_c   1.000
_cell.angle_alpha   90.00
_cell.angle_beta   90.00
_cell.angle_gamma   90.00
#
_symmetry.space_group_name_H-M   'P 1'
#
loop_
_entity.id
_entity.type
_entity.pdbx_description
1 polymer ?
#
loop_
_entity_poly.entity_id
_entity_poly.type
_entity_poly.pdbx_seq_one_letter_code
_entity_poly.pdbx_strand_id
1 'polypeptide(L)'
;MPDAYPRFVIPPYILRRIVDRGSLQQQRCAQNTLSHVQTLMAHVPGRPAAPHVTTPGLLERDIYDAGQTQDLPGTQVRFEGQPSNGDVAVDEAYDYLGITHDFFWKSYQRDSLDNRGLKLTGSVHYGHEYQNAFWNGQQMVFGDGDGEIFNRFTIRH
;
A
#
# COMPACT_ATOMS: atom_id res chain seq x y z
N MET A 1 11.52 -15.94 -11.38
CA MET A 1 11.06 -14.98 -10.35
C MET A 1 9.96 -14.17 -11.00
N PRO A 2 8.74 -14.05 -10.43
CA PRO A 2 7.74 -13.19 -11.07
C PRO A 2 8.27 -11.75 -11.05
N ASP A 3 8.19 -11.08 -12.18
CA ASP A 3 8.77 -9.75 -12.37
C ASP A 3 8.26 -8.76 -11.31
N ALA A 4 9.19 -8.04 -10.68
CA ALA A 4 8.96 -7.17 -9.53
C ALA A 4 8.30 -5.82 -9.89
N TYR A 5 7.39 -5.82 -10.86
CA TYR A 5 6.64 -4.61 -11.21
C TYR A 5 5.62 -4.29 -10.11
N PRO A 6 5.46 -3.01 -9.74
CA PRO A 6 4.43 -2.62 -8.81
C PRO A 6 3.05 -3.01 -9.35
N ARG A 7 2.22 -3.60 -8.48
CA ARG A 7 0.85 -4.00 -8.79
C ARG A 7 -0.12 -3.01 -8.17
N PHE A 8 -0.79 -2.26 -9.04
CA PHE A 8 -1.75 -1.23 -8.67
C PHE A 8 -3.16 -1.79 -8.58
N VAL A 9 -3.94 -1.30 -7.61
CA VAL A 9 -5.36 -1.64 -7.46
C VAL A 9 -6.19 -0.94 -8.53
N ILE A 10 -5.95 0.34 -8.77
CA ILE A 10 -6.61 1.13 -9.81
C ILE A 10 -5.82 1.02 -11.12
N PRO A 11 -6.38 0.42 -12.18
CA PRO A 11 -5.71 0.32 -13.48
C PRO A 11 -5.54 1.68 -14.16
N PRO A 12 -4.47 1.90 -14.97
CA PRO A 12 -4.21 3.17 -15.64
C PRO A 12 -5.38 3.69 -16.51
N TYR A 13 -6.13 2.79 -17.14
CA TYR A 13 -7.26 3.19 -17.99
C TYR A 13 -8.44 3.80 -17.20
N ILE A 14 -8.60 3.45 -15.92
CA ILE A 14 -9.62 4.07 -15.05
C ILE A 14 -9.21 5.51 -14.75
N LEU A 15 -7.95 5.74 -14.36
CA LEU A 15 -7.43 7.09 -14.13
C LEU A 15 -7.56 7.94 -15.40
N ARG A 16 -7.21 7.40 -16.57
CA ARG A 16 -7.37 8.10 -17.86
C ARG A 16 -8.82 8.51 -18.10
N ARG A 17 -9.78 7.65 -17.75
CA ARG A 17 -11.21 7.97 -17.89
C ARG A 17 -11.65 9.13 -16.99
N ILE A 18 -11.09 9.24 -15.78
CA ILE A 18 -11.34 10.36 -14.87
C ILE A 18 -10.72 11.64 -15.43
N VAL A 19 -9.50 11.57 -15.97
CA VAL A 19 -8.85 12.69 -16.66
C VAL A 19 -9.70 13.22 -17.83
N ASP A 20 -10.37 12.34 -18.57
CA ASP A 20 -11.16 12.73 -19.74
C ASP A 20 -12.56 13.27 -19.39
N ARG A 21 -13.12 12.93 -18.21
CA ARG A 21 -14.54 13.15 -17.90
C ARG A 21 -14.85 13.82 -16.56
N GLY A 22 -13.86 13.94 -15.66
CA GLY A 22 -14.05 14.46 -14.31
C GLY A 22 -14.17 15.99 -14.24
N SER A 23 -14.46 16.50 -13.05
CA SER A 23 -14.30 17.92 -12.70
C SER A 23 -12.83 18.34 -12.76
N LEU A 24 -12.54 19.65 -12.74
CA LEU A 24 -11.15 20.13 -12.74
C LEU A 24 -10.31 19.54 -11.59
N GLN A 25 -10.90 19.40 -10.40
CA GLN A 25 -10.22 18.80 -9.24
C GLN A 25 -9.97 17.30 -9.48
N GLN A 26 -10.99 16.56 -9.89
CA GLN A 26 -10.88 15.12 -10.18
C GLN A 26 -9.85 14.83 -11.27
N GLN A 27 -9.83 15.64 -12.34
CA GLN A 27 -8.85 15.53 -13.41
C GLN A 27 -7.44 15.73 -12.87
N ARG A 28 -7.21 16.73 -12.01
CA ARG A 28 -5.89 17.01 -11.43
C ARG A 28 -5.39 15.85 -10.56
N CYS A 29 -6.23 15.33 -9.67
CA CYS A 29 -5.86 14.19 -8.80
C CYS A 29 -5.55 12.93 -9.64
N ALA A 30 -6.38 12.64 -10.65
CA ALA A 30 -6.18 11.51 -11.53
C ALA A 30 -4.94 11.67 -12.43
N GLN A 31 -4.66 12.88 -12.93
CA GLN A 31 -3.45 13.17 -13.73
C GLN A 31 -2.17 12.99 -12.91
N ASN A 32 -2.14 13.49 -11.67
CA ASN A 32 -0.99 13.33 -10.77
C ASN A 32 -0.74 11.84 -10.47
N THR A 33 -1.81 11.11 -10.12
CA THR A 33 -1.74 9.68 -9.83
C THR A 33 -1.27 8.90 -11.06
N LEU A 34 -1.86 9.16 -12.24
CA LEU A 34 -1.53 8.47 -13.49
C LEU A 34 -0.08 8.69 -13.93
N SER A 35 0.42 9.92 -13.85
CA SER A 35 1.81 10.25 -14.21
C SER A 35 2.82 9.52 -13.32
N HIS A 36 2.51 9.43 -12.02
CA HIS A 36 3.33 8.68 -11.08
C HIS A 36 3.29 7.17 -11.35
N VAL A 37 2.11 6.59 -11.59
CA VAL A 37 1.94 5.17 -11.96
C VAL A 37 2.76 4.84 -13.21
N GLN A 38 2.70 5.69 -14.24
CA GLN A 38 3.48 5.49 -15.48
C GLN A 38 4.99 5.51 -15.22
N THR A 39 5.46 6.41 -14.35
CA THR A 39 6.88 6.47 -13.95
C THR A 39 7.32 5.18 -13.26
N LEU A 40 6.53 4.67 -12.32
CA LEU A 40 6.80 3.42 -11.59
C LEU A 40 6.73 2.17 -12.47
N MET A 41 5.88 2.17 -13.51
CA MET A 41 5.82 1.08 -14.49
C MET A 41 7.04 1.10 -15.43
N ALA A 42 7.56 2.29 -15.75
CA ALA A 42 8.73 2.44 -16.61
C ALA A 42 10.06 2.16 -15.89
N HIS A 43 10.13 2.42 -14.57
CA HIS A 43 11.33 2.24 -13.77
C HIS A 43 11.04 1.34 -12.57
N VAL A 44 11.62 0.13 -12.57
CA VAL A 44 11.68 -0.73 -11.38
C VAL A 44 13.01 -0.45 -10.69
N PRO A 45 13.06 0.39 -9.63
CA PRO A 45 14.30 0.59 -8.90
C PRO A 45 14.79 -0.74 -8.33
N GLY A 46 16.11 -0.92 -8.24
CA GLY A 46 16.71 -2.06 -7.54
C GLY A 46 16.28 -2.02 -6.07
N ARG A 47 15.52 -3.02 -5.65
CA ARG A 47 14.93 -3.08 -4.31
C ARG A 47 15.77 -3.97 -3.40
N PRO A 48 16.15 -3.51 -2.18
CA PRO A 48 16.79 -4.39 -1.22
C PRO A 48 15.87 -5.58 -0.85
N ALA A 49 16.41 -6.65 -0.28
CA ALA A 49 15.55 -7.73 0.21
C ALA A 49 14.66 -7.19 1.34
N ALA A 50 13.36 -7.48 1.28
CA ALA A 50 12.46 -7.20 2.39
C ALA A 50 12.79 -8.13 3.58
N PRO A 51 12.62 -7.69 4.83
CA PRO A 51 12.96 -8.47 6.01
C PRO A 51 12.02 -9.67 6.23
N HIS A 52 12.54 -10.72 6.89
CA HIS A 52 11.83 -11.97 7.17
C HIS A 52 11.91 -12.36 8.64
N VAL A 53 10.82 -12.93 9.13
CA VAL A 53 10.68 -13.58 10.42
C VAL A 53 11.09 -15.05 10.28
N THR A 54 11.87 -15.56 11.24
CA THR A 54 12.42 -16.93 11.17
C THR A 54 11.49 -17.99 11.77
N THR A 55 10.47 -17.58 12.51
CA THR A 55 9.50 -18.47 13.15
C THR A 55 8.27 -18.60 12.24
N PRO A 56 7.98 -19.80 11.71
CA PRO A 56 6.86 -19.98 10.79
C PRO A 56 5.51 -19.59 11.40
N GLY A 57 4.73 -18.81 10.66
CA GLY A 57 3.40 -18.37 11.10
C GLY A 57 3.42 -17.27 12.15
N LEU A 58 4.60 -16.76 12.52
CA LEU A 58 4.71 -15.59 13.38
C LEU A 58 4.52 -14.32 12.54
N LEU A 59 3.47 -13.58 12.87
CA LEU A 59 3.19 -12.28 12.26
C LEU A 59 4.15 -11.22 12.82
N GLU A 60 4.84 -10.51 11.93
CA GLU A 60 5.40 -9.19 12.22
C GLU A 60 4.93 -8.16 11.19
N ARG A 61 4.55 -6.98 11.69
CA ARG A 61 4.13 -5.82 10.88
C ARG A 61 4.88 -4.56 11.28
N ASP A 62 5.07 -3.68 10.29
CA ASP A 62 5.42 -2.28 10.52
C ASP A 62 4.54 -1.38 9.63
N ILE A 63 3.95 -0.35 10.22
CA ILE A 63 3.19 0.69 9.54
C ILE A 63 3.95 2.00 9.62
N TYR A 64 4.04 2.66 8.48
CA TYR A 64 4.71 3.94 8.29
C TYR A 64 3.72 4.99 7.75
N ASP A 65 4.02 6.25 8.05
CA ASP A 65 3.34 7.42 7.50
C ASP A 65 4.29 8.12 6.51
N ALA A 66 3.87 8.24 5.25
CA ALA A 66 4.61 8.93 4.20
C ALA A 66 4.45 10.47 4.28
N GLY A 67 3.56 10.98 5.13
CA GLY A 67 3.40 12.41 5.41
C GLY A 67 2.94 13.21 4.20
N GLN A 68 2.08 12.64 3.34
CA GLN A 68 1.64 13.22 2.06
C GLN A 68 2.76 13.39 1.03
N THR A 69 3.94 12.82 1.28
CA THR A 69 5.05 12.78 0.32
C THR A 69 5.03 11.47 -0.47
N GLN A 70 5.91 11.36 -1.47
CA GLN A 70 6.10 10.14 -2.26
C GLN A 70 7.35 9.35 -1.83
N ASP A 71 7.94 9.69 -0.68
CA ASP A 71 9.13 9.04 -0.13
C ASP A 71 8.73 7.84 0.74
N LEU A 72 9.36 6.69 0.47
CA LEU A 72 9.07 5.43 1.16
C LEU A 72 10.28 4.96 2.01
N PRO A 73 10.04 4.27 3.14
CA PRO A 73 8.73 3.92 3.69
C PRO A 73 8.03 5.08 4.44
N GLY A 74 8.75 6.15 4.76
CA GLY A 74 8.27 7.26 5.60
C GLY A 74 8.69 7.11 7.05
N THR A 75 7.91 7.67 7.98
CA THR A 75 8.17 7.62 9.42
C THR A 75 7.43 6.44 10.05
N GLN A 76 8.09 5.60 10.85
CA GLN A 76 7.42 4.48 11.52
C GLN A 76 6.44 5.02 12.56
N VAL A 77 5.17 4.61 12.45
CA VAL A 77 4.09 5.07 13.34
C VAL A 77 3.44 3.95 14.14
N ARG A 78 3.57 2.70 13.67
CA ARG A 78 3.10 1.52 14.42
C ARG A 78 3.92 0.27 14.11
N PHE A 79 4.38 -0.46 15.13
CA PHE A 79 5.01 -1.78 14.98
C PHE A 79 4.16 -2.90 15.60
N GLU A 80 4.53 -4.15 15.36
CA GLU A 80 3.81 -5.32 15.89
C GLU A 80 3.63 -5.25 17.41
N GLY A 81 2.38 -5.36 17.86
CA GLY A 81 1.99 -5.30 19.27
C GLY A 81 1.85 -3.87 19.83
N GLN A 82 2.23 -2.83 19.08
CA GLN A 82 2.06 -1.44 19.51
C GLN A 82 0.56 -1.04 19.49
N PRO A 83 0.05 -0.33 20.53
CA PRO A 83 -1.32 0.17 20.53
C PRO A 83 -1.57 1.17 19.39
N SER A 84 -2.85 1.38 19.07
CA SER A 84 -3.29 2.40 18.10
C SER A 84 -2.75 3.78 18.50
N ASN A 85 -2.33 4.56 17.49
CA ASN A 85 -1.94 5.95 17.63
C ASN A 85 -3.13 6.93 17.38
N GLY A 86 -4.32 6.40 17.13
CA GLY A 86 -5.54 7.16 16.84
C GLY A 86 -5.74 7.54 15.37
N ASP A 87 -4.81 7.20 14.48
CA ASP A 87 -4.97 7.40 13.05
C ASP A 87 -5.73 6.23 12.42
N VAL A 88 -6.86 6.54 11.77
CA VAL A 88 -7.74 5.53 11.18
C VAL A 88 -7.09 4.76 10.03
N ALA A 89 -6.28 5.43 9.20
CA ALA A 89 -5.61 4.77 8.07
C ALA A 89 -4.52 3.82 8.58
N VAL A 90 -3.78 4.24 9.60
CA VAL A 90 -2.78 3.39 10.29
C VAL A 90 -3.45 2.17 10.91
N ASP A 91 -4.56 2.36 11.62
CA ASP A 91 -5.29 1.28 12.27
C ASP A 91 -5.83 0.26 11.26
N GLU A 92 -6.46 0.74 10.19
CA GLU A 92 -6.98 -0.12 9.14
C GLU A 92 -5.88 -0.88 8.39
N ALA A 93 -4.77 -0.21 8.05
CA ALA A 93 -3.62 -0.87 7.41
C ALA A 93 -3.02 -1.94 8.31
N TYR A 94 -2.87 -1.65 9.61
CA TYR A 94 -2.39 -2.60 10.61
C TYR A 94 -3.29 -3.84 10.69
N ASP A 95 -4.60 -3.64 10.84
CA ASP A 95 -5.58 -4.71 10.98
C ASP A 95 -5.68 -5.58 9.73
N TYR A 96 -5.76 -4.98 8.54
CA TYR A 96 -5.92 -5.74 7.29
C TYR A 96 -4.68 -6.53 6.89
N LEU A 97 -3.47 -6.05 7.19
CA LEU A 97 -2.26 -6.85 7.05
C LEU A 97 -2.30 -8.07 7.98
N GLY A 98 -2.78 -7.89 9.22
CA GLY A 98 -2.95 -8.99 10.17
C GLY A 98 -3.96 -10.03 9.70
N ILE A 99 -5.14 -9.60 9.25
CA ILE A 99 -6.18 -10.49 8.71
C ILE A 99 -5.68 -11.25 7.49
N THR A 100 -4.94 -10.58 6.59
CA THR A 100 -4.37 -11.21 5.40
C THR A 100 -3.38 -12.31 5.77
N HIS A 101 -2.48 -12.03 6.71
CA HIS A 101 -1.54 -13.03 7.23
C HIS A 101 -2.29 -14.23 7.84
N ASP A 102 -3.23 -13.97 8.74
CA ASP A 102 -4.01 -14.99 9.42
C ASP A 102 -4.74 -15.91 8.44
N PHE A 103 -5.31 -15.34 7.37
CA PHE A 103 -5.97 -16.12 6.32
C PHE A 103 -4.99 -17.08 5.63
N PHE A 104 -3.81 -16.60 5.22
CA PHE A 104 -2.81 -17.43 4.55
C PHE A 104 -2.28 -18.54 5.46
N TRP A 105 -1.99 -18.21 6.72
CA TRP A 105 -1.50 -19.18 7.68
C TRP A 105 -2.56 -20.24 8.02
N LYS A 106 -3.76 -19.83 8.42
CA LYS A 106 -4.81 -20.77 8.87
C LYS A 106 -5.34 -21.64 7.74
N SER A 107 -5.47 -21.10 6.53
CA SER A 107 -6.10 -21.82 5.42
C SER A 107 -5.11 -22.65 4.60
N TYR A 108 -3.87 -22.18 4.46
CA TYR A 108 -2.89 -22.78 3.56
C TYR A 108 -1.58 -23.19 4.23
N GLN A 109 -1.41 -22.92 5.53
CA GLN A 109 -0.13 -23.05 6.24
C GLN A 109 0.99 -22.31 5.48
N ARG A 110 0.62 -21.21 4.83
CA ARG A 110 1.53 -20.38 4.04
C ARG A 110 2.12 -19.31 4.94
N ASP A 111 3.44 -19.27 5.04
CA ASP A 111 4.16 -18.37 5.95
C ASP A 111 4.34 -16.97 5.31
N SER A 112 3.38 -16.08 5.57
CA SER A 112 3.27 -14.74 4.95
C SER A 112 3.13 -14.78 3.42
N LEU A 113 3.29 -13.63 2.76
CA LEU A 113 3.01 -13.46 1.32
C LEU A 113 3.96 -14.25 0.41
N ASP A 114 5.19 -14.51 0.86
CA ASP A 114 6.22 -15.20 0.06
C ASP A 114 6.53 -16.63 0.52
N ASN A 115 5.78 -17.14 1.51
CA ASN A 115 5.97 -18.46 2.12
C ASN A 115 7.32 -18.63 2.85
N ARG A 116 7.94 -17.53 3.31
CA ARG A 116 9.21 -17.53 4.02
C ARG A 116 9.22 -16.59 5.24
N GLY A 117 8.04 -16.15 5.70
CA GLY A 117 7.92 -15.28 6.86
C GLY A 117 8.16 -13.80 6.55
N LEU A 118 7.85 -13.33 5.34
CA LEU A 118 7.99 -11.92 4.96
C LEU A 118 7.33 -10.99 6.00
N LYS A 119 8.10 -10.05 6.55
CA LYS A 119 7.56 -8.99 7.41
C LYS A 119 6.60 -8.12 6.61
N LEU A 120 5.42 -7.87 7.15
CA LEU A 120 4.38 -7.12 6.46
C LEU A 120 4.52 -5.63 6.72
N THR A 121 5.09 -4.91 5.75
CA THR A 121 5.24 -3.46 5.81
C THR A 121 4.16 -2.74 5.01
N GLY A 122 3.62 -1.66 5.58
CA GLY A 122 2.66 -0.76 4.93
C GLY A 122 2.99 0.71 5.14
N SER A 123 2.87 1.53 4.10
CA SER A 123 2.92 3.00 4.19
C SER A 123 1.56 3.61 3.87
N VAL A 124 1.03 4.45 4.76
CA VAL A 124 -0.20 5.24 4.57
C VAL A 124 0.12 6.68 4.21
N HIS A 125 -0.90 7.46 3.85
CA HIS A 125 -0.79 8.88 3.48
C HIS A 125 0.23 9.13 2.36
N TYR A 126 0.27 8.21 1.40
CA TYR A 126 1.19 8.29 0.28
C TYR A 126 0.72 9.30 -0.77
N GLY A 127 1.47 10.39 -0.92
CA GLY A 127 1.13 11.50 -1.83
C GLY A 127 -0.17 12.22 -1.46
N HIS A 128 -0.41 13.35 -2.11
CA HIS A 128 -1.62 14.16 -1.88
C HIS A 128 -2.78 13.68 -2.76
N GLU A 129 -3.94 13.42 -2.14
CA GLU A 129 -5.17 12.94 -2.80
C GLU A 129 -4.91 11.77 -3.76
N TYR A 130 -3.99 10.88 -3.38
CA TYR A 130 -3.47 9.85 -4.28
C TYR A 130 -4.53 8.76 -4.49
N GLN A 131 -4.96 8.60 -5.74
CA GLN A 131 -6.09 7.75 -6.11
C GLN A 131 -5.67 6.29 -6.40
N ASN A 132 -4.79 5.73 -5.58
CA ASN A 132 -4.39 4.34 -5.73
C ASN A 132 -3.85 3.71 -4.44
N ALA A 133 -3.78 2.39 -4.44
CA ALA A 133 -2.93 1.60 -3.56
C ALA A 133 -2.16 0.57 -4.39
N PHE A 134 -0.97 0.18 -3.95
CA PHE A 134 -0.16 -0.78 -4.68
C PHE A 134 0.80 -1.58 -3.80
N TRP A 135 1.09 -2.78 -4.26
CA TRP A 135 2.26 -3.54 -3.82
C TRP A 135 3.43 -3.16 -4.73
N ASN A 136 4.37 -2.35 -4.23
CA ASN A 136 5.73 -2.41 -4.78
C ASN A 136 6.30 -3.74 -4.31
N GLY A 137 7.28 -4.41 -4.90
CA GLY A 137 7.70 -5.76 -4.50
C GLY A 137 8.13 -6.02 -3.03
N GLN A 138 8.05 -5.06 -2.10
CA GLN A 138 8.49 -5.15 -0.70
C GLN A 138 7.44 -4.72 0.33
N GLN A 139 6.58 -3.75 0.02
CA GLN A 139 5.61 -3.19 0.97
C GLN A 139 4.32 -2.73 0.28
N MET A 140 3.24 -2.70 1.04
CA MET A 140 1.97 -2.10 0.63
C MET A 140 2.04 -0.57 0.77
N VAL A 141 1.49 0.14 -0.21
CA VAL A 141 1.44 1.61 -0.21
C VAL A 141 -0.01 2.03 -0.43
N PHE A 142 -0.52 2.91 0.43
CA PHE A 142 -1.92 3.34 0.44
C PHE A 142 -2.02 4.86 0.30
N GLY A 143 -2.74 5.31 -0.73
CA GLY A 143 -3.16 6.70 -0.85
C GLY A 143 -4.47 6.97 -0.10
N ASP A 144 -4.76 8.25 0.11
CA ASP A 144 -5.96 8.70 0.81
C ASP A 144 -7.18 8.89 -0.10
N GLY A 145 -7.00 8.78 -1.43
CA GLY A 145 -8.05 9.11 -2.39
C GLY A 145 -8.37 10.61 -2.38
N ASP A 146 -9.29 11.02 -3.24
CA ASP A 146 -9.71 12.42 -3.41
C ASP A 146 -10.97 12.78 -2.59
N GLY A 147 -11.60 11.81 -1.92
CA GLY A 147 -12.83 12.02 -1.16
C GLY A 147 -14.08 12.29 -2.02
N GLU A 148 -13.92 12.52 -3.33
CA GLU A 148 -15.02 12.66 -4.30
C GLU A 148 -15.29 11.35 -5.05
N ILE A 149 -14.25 10.76 -5.66
CA ILE A 149 -14.36 9.52 -6.42
C ILE A 149 -13.95 8.33 -5.57
N PHE A 150 -12.81 8.44 -4.88
CA PHE A 150 -12.26 7.39 -4.04
C PHE A 150 -12.09 7.87 -2.60
N ASN A 151 -12.55 7.05 -1.67
CA ASN A 151 -12.18 7.15 -0.26
C ASN A 151 -10.71 6.70 -0.07
N ARG A 152 -10.19 6.82 1.16
CA ARG A 152 -8.90 6.23 1.54
C ARG A 152 -8.84 4.75 1.19
N PHE A 153 -7.70 4.30 0.69
CA PHE A 153 -7.52 2.94 0.21
C PHE A 153 -7.27 1.90 1.33
N THR A 154 -7.45 2.31 2.58
CA THR A 154 -7.48 1.45 3.76
C THR A 154 -8.90 1.22 4.29
N ILE A 155 -9.93 1.87 3.77
CA ILE A 155 -11.24 2.00 4.44
C ILE A 155 -11.91 0.66 4.82
N ARG A 156 -12.46 0.60 6.03
CA ARG A 156 -13.41 -0.44 6.49
C ARG A 156 -14.86 -0.04 6.20
N HIS A 157 -15.65 -0.95 5.64
CA HIS A 157 -17.11 -0.83 5.48
C HIS A 157 -17.87 -1.01 6.80
#